data_AF-A0AAD7M1C5-F1
#
_entry.id   AF-A0AAD7M1C5-F1
#
_cell.length_a   1.000
_cell.length_b   1.000
_cell.length_c   1.000
_cell.angle_alpha   90.00
_cell.angle_beta   90.00
_cell.angle_gamma   90.00
#
_symmetry.space_group_name_H-M   'P 1'
#
loop_
_entity.id
_entity.type
_entity.pdbx_description
1 polymer ?
#
loop_
_entity_poly.entity_id
_entity_poly.type
_entity_poly.pdbx_seq_one_letter_code
_entity_poly.pdbx_strand_id
1 'polypeptide(L)'
;MASLAPNGLKITISNDHENGTNKDEKQFQGVEDTNLDYSQRGQWLRAAVLGANDGLVSIASLLMGVGAVKKDIKAMLLAGFAGLVAGACSMAIGEFVSVYTQYDIGIVQLKREKNIRGEKEMEIEKQKLPNPMKAAFASAISFSIGALVPLLGAAFIIDYKWRLVVIVAMASLALVVFGGLGAMLGRTPVVMSCARVLIGGWIAMAITFGLTKLIDSSGLQF
;
A
#
# COMPACT_ATOMS: atom_id res chain seq x y z
N MET A 1 38.10 13.36 -59.89
CA MET A 1 36.92 14.19 -60.27
C MET A 1 35.95 13.30 -61.03
N ALA A 2 34.67 13.25 -60.59
CA ALA A 2 33.47 12.63 -61.18
C ALA A 2 33.54 11.11 -61.53
N SER A 3 32.89 10.20 -60.80
CA SER A 3 31.43 9.90 -60.68
C SER A 3 30.81 9.27 -61.93
N LEU A 4 30.38 8.00 -61.82
CA LEU A 4 29.01 7.51 -62.08
C LEU A 4 28.97 5.97 -62.11
N ALA A 5 28.00 5.38 -61.39
CA ALA A 5 27.61 3.97 -61.46
C ALA A 5 26.86 3.66 -62.77
N PRO A 6 26.65 2.37 -63.11
CA PRO A 6 25.27 1.92 -63.23
C PRO A 6 24.97 0.47 -62.80
N ASN A 7 23.68 0.24 -62.55
CA ASN A 7 23.00 -0.97 -62.08
C ASN A 7 23.00 -2.15 -63.07
N GLY A 8 22.99 -3.38 -62.55
CA GLY A 8 22.80 -4.63 -63.30
C GLY A 8 22.10 -5.74 -62.48
N LEU A 9 20.76 -5.75 -62.56
CA LEU A 9 19.82 -6.89 -62.64
C LEU A 9 20.24 -8.31 -62.17
N LYS A 10 19.43 -8.94 -61.29
CA LYS A 10 18.96 -10.32 -61.52
C LYS A 10 17.65 -10.64 -60.79
N ILE A 11 16.59 -10.78 -61.57
CA ILE A 11 15.31 -11.38 -61.18
C ILE A 11 15.47 -12.90 -61.26
N THR A 12 14.90 -13.65 -60.32
CA THR A 12 14.58 -15.07 -60.51
C THR A 12 13.21 -15.33 -59.90
N ILE A 13 12.25 -15.64 -60.78
CA ILE A 13 10.91 -16.14 -60.48
C ILE A 13 10.93 -17.65 -60.81
N SER A 14 10.42 -18.50 -59.90
CA SER A 14 9.73 -19.78 -60.17
C SER A 14 9.20 -20.28 -58.82
N ASN A 15 7.93 -20.08 -58.46
CA ASN A 15 6.74 -20.92 -58.76
C ASN A 15 6.87 -22.38 -58.32
N ASP A 16 6.10 -22.81 -57.30
CA ASP A 16 4.91 -23.65 -57.50
C ASP A 16 4.38 -24.33 -56.21
N HIS A 17 3.04 -24.43 -56.19
CA HIS A 17 2.17 -25.40 -55.51
C HIS A 17 1.95 -25.40 -53.98
N GLU A 18 0.79 -24.83 -53.63
CA GLU A 18 -0.36 -25.46 -52.95
C GLU A 18 -0.17 -26.40 -51.74
N ASN A 19 -0.85 -25.96 -50.68
CA ASN A 19 -1.75 -26.73 -49.81
C ASN A 19 -1.13 -27.60 -48.71
N GLY A 20 -1.18 -27.05 -47.50
CA GLY A 20 -0.84 -27.74 -46.26
C GLY A 20 -1.38 -26.97 -45.05
N THR A 21 -2.70 -26.76 -45.04
CA THR A 21 -3.56 -26.68 -43.85
C THR A 21 -2.89 -26.48 -42.48
N ASN A 22 -3.18 -25.31 -41.90
CA ASN A 22 -3.78 -25.19 -40.57
C ASN A 22 -2.87 -25.53 -39.35
N LYS A 23 -1.89 -24.66 -39.03
CA LYS A 23 -1.27 -24.63 -37.69
C LYS A 23 -0.90 -23.26 -37.09
N ASP A 24 -1.07 -22.14 -37.80
CA ASP A 24 -0.54 -20.85 -37.31
C ASP A 24 -1.58 -19.93 -36.63
N GLU A 25 -2.85 -20.34 -36.54
CA GLU A 25 -3.89 -19.53 -35.84
C GLU A 25 -4.00 -19.80 -34.33
N LYS A 26 -3.14 -20.62 -33.72
CA LYS A 26 -3.24 -20.96 -32.29
C LYS A 26 -2.17 -20.37 -31.37
N GLN A 27 -1.45 -19.31 -31.78
CA GLN A 27 -0.38 -18.76 -30.95
C GLN A 27 -0.46 -17.27 -30.59
N PHE A 28 -1.53 -16.54 -30.94
CA PHE A 28 -1.68 -15.13 -30.54
C PHE A 28 -2.84 -14.82 -29.58
N GLN A 29 -3.56 -15.82 -29.06
CA GLN A 29 -4.69 -15.59 -28.13
C GLN A 29 -4.39 -15.88 -26.65
N GLY A 30 -3.13 -16.04 -26.26
CA GLY A 30 -2.78 -16.53 -24.92
C GLY A 30 -2.16 -15.54 -23.93
N VAL A 31 -1.94 -14.26 -24.27
CA VAL A 31 -1.00 -13.42 -23.50
C VAL A 31 -1.62 -12.14 -22.91
N GLU A 32 -2.90 -11.85 -23.12
CA GLU A 32 -3.46 -10.52 -22.79
C GLU A 32 -4.58 -10.48 -21.73
N ASP A 33 -4.90 -11.59 -21.06
CA ASP A 33 -5.86 -11.61 -19.93
C ASP A 33 -5.20 -11.46 -18.54
N THR A 34 -3.88 -11.66 -18.44
CA THR A 34 -3.18 -11.71 -17.15
C THR A 34 -2.79 -10.35 -16.58
N ASN A 35 -2.85 -9.25 -17.34
CA ASN A 35 -2.42 -7.91 -16.88
C ASN A 35 -3.54 -7.07 -16.23
N LEU A 36 -4.82 -7.45 -16.42
CA LEU A 36 -5.98 -6.71 -15.94
C LEU A 36 -6.21 -6.85 -14.43
N ASP A 37 -5.88 -8.01 -13.85
CA ASP A 37 -6.12 -8.33 -12.44
C ASP A 37 -5.03 -7.76 -11.50
N TYR A 38 -3.80 -7.58 -11.98
CA TYR A 38 -2.69 -7.08 -11.15
C TYR A 38 -2.85 -5.61 -10.72
N SER A 39 -3.38 -4.74 -11.58
CA SER A 39 -3.51 -3.30 -11.27
C SER A 39 -4.57 -3.04 -10.19
N GLN A 40 -5.74 -3.67 -10.31
CA GLN A 40 -6.78 -3.59 -9.29
C GLN A 40 -6.31 -4.27 -7.98
N ARG A 41 -5.60 -5.41 -8.08
CA ARG A 41 -5.04 -6.07 -6.89
C ARG A 41 -4.01 -5.23 -6.16
N GLY A 42 -3.15 -4.53 -6.91
CA GLY A 42 -2.13 -3.65 -6.35
C GLY A 42 -2.71 -2.49 -5.53
N GLN A 43 -3.85 -1.93 -5.95
CA GLN A 43 -4.44 -0.76 -5.29
C GLN A 43 -5.00 -1.07 -3.90
N TRP A 44 -5.81 -2.12 -3.75
CA TRP A 44 -6.33 -2.51 -2.44
C TRP A 44 -5.23 -3.12 -1.55
N LEU A 45 -4.25 -3.80 -2.15
CA LEU A 45 -3.10 -4.33 -1.42
C LEU A 45 -2.22 -3.21 -0.85
N ARG A 46 -1.96 -2.15 -1.62
CA ARG A 46 -1.26 -0.95 -1.15
C ARG A 46 -2.01 -0.33 0.02
N ALA A 47 -3.32 -0.15 -0.13
CA ALA A 47 -4.17 0.39 0.91
C ALA A 47 -4.11 -0.46 2.19
N ALA A 48 -4.08 -1.79 2.06
CA ALA A 48 -3.94 -2.71 3.18
C ALA A 48 -2.57 -2.63 3.88
N VAL A 49 -1.47 -2.58 3.12
CA VAL A 49 -0.12 -2.49 3.71
C VAL A 49 0.06 -1.16 4.45
N LEU A 50 -0.42 -0.05 3.86
CA LEU A 50 -0.39 1.26 4.50
C LEU A 50 -1.27 1.29 5.75
N GLY A 51 -2.50 0.76 5.66
CA GLY A 51 -3.41 0.63 6.79
C GLY A 51 -2.76 -0.10 7.96
N ALA A 52 -2.23 -1.31 7.74
CA ALA A 52 -1.56 -2.08 8.79
C ALA A 52 -0.39 -1.34 9.44
N ASN A 53 0.47 -0.71 8.64
CA ASN A 53 1.62 0.03 9.16
C ASN A 53 1.19 1.25 9.96
N ASP A 54 0.23 2.02 9.44
CA ASP A 54 -0.29 3.22 10.11
C ASP A 54 -0.99 2.84 11.41
N GLY A 55 -1.79 1.77 11.43
CA GLY A 55 -2.45 1.27 12.64
C GLY A 55 -1.46 0.85 13.72
N LEU A 56 -0.40 0.14 13.32
CA LEU A 56 0.65 -0.29 14.22
C LEU A 56 1.40 0.91 14.83
N VAL A 57 1.92 1.80 13.99
CA VAL A 57 2.75 2.93 14.44
C VAL A 57 1.92 3.95 15.21
N SER A 58 0.72 4.29 14.74
CA SER A 58 -0.13 5.30 15.37
C SER A 58 -0.59 4.87 16.77
N ILE A 59 -1.08 3.65 16.94
CA ILE A 59 -1.53 3.16 18.25
C ILE A 59 -0.35 2.89 19.18
N ALA A 60 0.77 2.36 18.69
CA ALA A 60 1.98 2.25 19.50
C ALA A 60 2.45 3.63 20.00
N SER A 61 2.49 4.64 19.12
CA SER A 61 2.90 6.00 19.48
C SER A 61 1.92 6.65 20.46
N LEU A 62 0.61 6.48 20.24
CA LEU A 62 -0.43 6.96 21.16
C LEU A 62 -0.30 6.32 22.54
N LEU A 63 -0.11 5.01 22.61
CA LEU A 63 0.10 4.29 23.86
C LEU A 63 1.38 4.74 24.57
N MET A 64 2.46 4.99 23.83
CA MET A 64 3.69 5.57 24.40
C MET A 64 3.45 6.98 24.94
N GLY A 65 2.73 7.84 24.20
CA GLY A 65 2.37 9.19 24.65
C GLY A 65 1.53 9.19 25.92
N VAL A 66 0.42 8.45 25.93
CA VAL A 66 -0.45 8.32 27.12
C VAL A 66 0.34 7.70 28.28
N GLY A 67 1.14 6.67 28.00
CA GLY A 67 2.01 6.03 28.97
C GLY A 67 3.12 6.94 29.51
N ALA A 68 3.47 8.03 28.82
CA ALA A 68 4.46 8.98 29.33
C ALA A 68 3.97 9.73 30.57
N VAL A 69 2.65 9.92 30.68
CA VAL A 69 2.00 10.73 31.74
C VAL A 69 1.15 9.87 32.68
N LYS A 70 0.46 8.86 32.14
CA LYS A 70 -0.44 7.99 32.89
C LYS A 70 0.15 6.60 33.09
N LYS A 71 0.25 6.18 34.34
CA LYS A 71 0.67 4.81 34.72
C LYS A 71 -0.48 3.81 34.71
N ASP A 72 -1.73 4.28 34.68
CA ASP A 72 -2.91 3.41 34.69
C ASP A 72 -3.08 2.68 33.34
N ILE A 73 -3.26 1.36 33.43
CA ILE A 73 -3.53 0.49 32.28
C ILE A 73 -4.86 0.84 31.61
N LYS A 74 -5.89 1.19 32.41
CA LYS A 74 -7.23 1.45 31.88
C LYS A 74 -7.25 2.70 31.02
N ALA A 75 -6.56 3.76 31.46
CA ALA A 75 -6.40 4.99 30.69
C ALA A 75 -5.68 4.73 29.35
N MET A 76 -4.60 3.94 29.36
CA MET A 76 -3.89 3.56 28.14
C MET A 76 -4.76 2.74 27.18
N LEU A 77 -5.46 1.70 27.68
CA LEU A 77 -6.30 0.85 26.85
C LEU A 77 -7.51 1.58 26.30
N LEU A 78 -8.16 2.45 27.09
CA LEU A 78 -9.28 3.26 26.65
C LEU A 78 -8.85 4.22 25.54
N ALA A 79 -7.73 4.92 25.72
CA ALA A 79 -7.18 5.81 24.71
C ALA A 79 -6.75 5.05 23.45
N GLY A 80 -6.09 3.90 23.61
CA GLY A 80 -5.68 3.05 22.50
C GLY A 80 -6.87 2.51 21.69
N PHE A 81 -7.94 2.07 22.37
CA PHE A 81 -9.15 1.60 21.71
C PHE A 81 -9.90 2.74 21.00
N ALA A 82 -10.04 3.89 21.65
CA ALA A 82 -10.62 5.08 21.03
C ALA A 82 -9.82 5.52 19.80
N GLY A 83 -8.49 5.52 19.91
CA GLY A 83 -7.57 5.80 18.81
C GLY A 83 -7.68 4.78 17.68
N LEU A 84 -7.87 3.50 17.99
CA LEU A 84 -8.06 2.44 16.99
C LEU A 84 -9.32 2.70 16.18
N VAL A 85 -10.46 2.91 16.84
CA VAL A 85 -11.74 3.14 16.16
C VAL A 85 -11.70 4.43 15.35
N ALA A 86 -11.23 5.53 15.95
CA ALA A 86 -11.11 6.80 15.26
C ALA A 86 -10.15 6.72 14.07
N GLY A 87 -9.00 6.06 14.25
CA GLY A 87 -7.99 5.86 13.23
C GLY A 87 -8.47 4.99 12.07
N ALA A 88 -9.13 3.86 12.35
CA ALA A 88 -9.68 2.98 11.32
C ALA A 88 -10.75 3.69 10.47
N CYS A 89 -11.66 4.44 11.11
CA CYS A 89 -12.65 5.24 10.41
C CYS A 89 -12.01 6.35 9.56
N SER A 90 -11.06 7.10 10.12
CA SER A 90 -10.33 8.15 9.41
C SER A 90 -9.58 7.60 8.20
N MET A 91 -8.94 6.43 8.36
CA MET A 91 -8.21 5.75 7.28
C MET A 91 -9.14 5.26 6.17
N ALA A 92 -10.28 4.65 6.50
CA ALA A 92 -11.29 4.27 5.51
C ALA A 92 -11.75 5.49 4.71
N ILE A 93 -12.09 6.59 5.40
CA ILE A 93 -12.59 7.81 4.75
C ILE A 93 -11.51 8.43 3.87
N GLY A 94 -10.28 8.57 4.38
CA GLY A 94 -9.16 9.14 3.63
C GLY A 94 -8.83 8.34 2.38
N GLU A 95 -8.80 7.01 2.50
CA GLU A 95 -8.57 6.11 1.37
C GLU A 95 -9.74 6.15 0.37
N PHE A 96 -11.00 6.14 0.83
CA PHE A 96 -12.16 6.26 -0.03
C PHE A 96 -12.13 7.55 -0.85
N VAL A 97 -11.92 8.70 -0.20
CA VAL A 97 -11.89 10.00 -0.87
C VAL A 97 -10.71 10.10 -1.84
N SER A 98 -9.53 9.61 -1.45
CA SER A 98 -8.35 9.60 -2.31
C SER A 98 -8.58 8.75 -3.57
N VAL A 99 -9.10 7.54 -3.41
CA VAL A 99 -9.32 6.61 -4.53
C VAL A 99 -10.48 7.05 -5.41
N TYR A 100 -11.53 7.62 -4.81
CA TYR A 100 -12.65 8.20 -5.56
C TYR A 100 -12.19 9.36 -6.45
N THR A 101 -11.30 10.22 -5.94
CA THR A 101 -10.69 11.28 -6.76
C THR A 101 -9.90 10.72 -7.94
N GLN A 102 -9.14 9.64 -7.73
CA GLN A 102 -8.41 8.96 -8.81
C GLN A 102 -9.36 8.35 -9.85
N TYR A 103 -10.48 7.78 -9.39
CA TYR A 103 -11.54 7.27 -10.26
C TYR A 103 -12.15 8.38 -11.12
N ASP A 104 -12.52 9.52 -10.52
CA ASP A 104 -13.12 10.65 -11.23
C ASP A 104 -12.18 11.24 -12.30
N ILE A 105 -10.90 11.39 -11.98
CA ILE A 105 -9.87 11.84 -12.94
C ILE A 105 -9.78 10.85 -14.11
N GLY A 106 -9.77 9.55 -13.82
CA GLY A 106 -9.73 8.50 -14.84
C GLY A 106 -10.93 8.53 -15.77
N ILE A 107 -12.15 8.70 -15.24
CA ILE A 107 -13.37 8.82 -16.06
C ILE A 107 -13.33 10.05 -16.96
N VAL A 108 -12.80 11.18 -16.48
CA VAL A 108 -12.65 12.39 -17.28
C VAL A 108 -11.61 12.19 -18.39
N GLN A 109 -10.49 11.52 -18.10
CA GLN A 109 -9.47 11.18 -19.09
C GLN A 109 -10.05 10.27 -20.18
N LEU A 110 -10.76 9.21 -19.80
CA LEU A 110 -11.45 8.30 -20.71
C LEU A 110 -12.45 9.02 -21.62
N LYS A 111 -13.21 9.98 -21.08
CA LYS A 111 -14.15 10.77 -21.89
C LYS A 111 -13.44 11.65 -22.92
N ARG A 112 -12.24 12.17 -22.62
CA ARG A 112 -11.44 12.97 -23.56
C ARG A 112 -10.82 12.11 -24.66
N GLU A 113 -10.40 10.90 -24.33
CA GLU A 113 -9.72 10.00 -25.27
C GLU A 113 -10.69 9.18 -26.14
N LYS A 114 -12.00 9.25 -25.88
CA LYS A 114 -13.05 8.53 -26.61
C LYS A 114 -13.03 8.74 -28.13
N ASN A 115 -12.60 9.89 -28.61
CA ASN A 115 -12.55 10.20 -30.05
C ASN A 115 -11.22 9.84 -30.71
N ILE A 116 -10.21 9.44 -29.92
CA ILE A 116 -8.83 9.22 -30.37
C ILE A 116 -8.49 7.72 -30.33
N ARG A 117 -9.02 6.99 -29.32
CA ARG A 117 -8.71 5.58 -29.09
C ARG A 117 -9.81 4.64 -29.57
N GLY A 118 -9.41 3.43 -29.93
CA GLY A 118 -10.35 2.37 -30.35
C GLY A 118 -11.24 1.90 -29.20
N GLU A 119 -12.44 1.40 -29.52
CA GLU A 119 -13.43 0.95 -28.52
C GLU A 119 -12.86 -0.11 -27.55
N LYS A 120 -12.04 -1.03 -28.04
CA LYS A 120 -11.38 -2.07 -27.24
C LYS A 120 -10.41 -1.48 -26.20
N GLU A 121 -9.65 -0.45 -26.56
CA GLU A 121 -8.68 0.18 -25.66
C GLU A 121 -9.40 0.94 -24.53
N MET A 122 -10.51 1.61 -24.85
CA MET A 122 -11.36 2.26 -23.85
C MET A 122 -11.98 1.27 -22.86
N GLU A 123 -12.41 0.11 -23.33
CA GLU A 123 -13.02 -0.91 -22.48
C GLU A 123 -12.00 -1.47 -21.48
N ILE A 124 -10.80 -1.75 -21.94
CA ILE A 124 -9.66 -2.18 -21.10
C ILE A 124 -9.32 -1.10 -20.06
N GLU A 125 -9.30 0.17 -20.45
CA GLU A 125 -8.91 1.26 -19.55
C GLU A 125 -10.01 1.59 -18.52
N LYS A 126 -11.30 1.47 -18.89
CA LYS A 126 -12.41 1.49 -17.94
C LYS A 126 -12.31 0.38 -16.89
N GLN A 127 -11.92 -0.83 -17.30
CA GLN A 127 -11.75 -1.94 -16.35
C GLN A 127 -10.57 -1.72 -15.39
N LYS A 128 -9.57 -0.90 -15.74
CA LYS A 128 -8.43 -0.59 -14.85
C LYS A 128 -8.74 0.47 -13.79
N LEU A 129 -9.92 1.08 -13.82
CA LEU A 129 -10.29 2.10 -12.85
C LEU A 129 -10.26 1.54 -11.42
N PRO A 130 -9.78 2.33 -10.46
CA PRO A 130 -9.67 1.87 -9.09
C PRO A 130 -11.03 1.66 -8.44
N ASN A 131 -11.10 0.78 -7.45
CA ASN A 131 -12.31 0.53 -6.68
C ASN A 131 -12.22 1.17 -5.28
N PRO A 132 -12.89 2.32 -5.03
CA PRO A 132 -12.75 3.07 -3.78
C PRO A 132 -13.19 2.29 -2.54
N MET A 133 -14.32 1.59 -2.64
CA MET A 133 -14.88 0.85 -1.50
C MET A 133 -13.98 -0.31 -1.08
N LYS A 134 -13.43 -1.06 -2.05
CA LYS A 134 -12.52 -2.18 -1.75
C LYS A 134 -11.25 -1.69 -1.06
N ALA A 135 -10.65 -0.60 -1.54
CA ALA A 135 -9.43 -0.04 -0.95
C ALA A 135 -9.67 0.49 0.48
N ALA A 136 -10.78 1.21 0.69
CA ALA A 136 -11.15 1.75 2.00
C ALA A 136 -11.40 0.67 3.06
N PHE A 137 -12.12 -0.40 2.72
CA PHE A 137 -12.31 -1.52 3.66
C PHE A 137 -11.02 -2.28 3.92
N ALA A 138 -10.20 -2.50 2.89
CA ALA A 138 -8.92 -3.15 3.03
C ALA A 138 -7.98 -2.36 3.97
N SER A 139 -7.94 -1.03 3.84
CA SER A 139 -7.14 -0.16 4.72
C SER A 139 -7.66 -0.14 6.16
N ALA A 140 -8.98 -0.08 6.39
CA ALA A 140 -9.53 -0.05 7.76
C ALA A 140 -9.35 -1.38 8.51
N ILE A 141 -9.56 -2.52 7.85
CA ILE A 141 -9.38 -3.85 8.47
C ILE A 141 -7.90 -4.06 8.79
N SER A 142 -7.02 -3.77 7.84
CA SER A 142 -5.58 -3.90 8.05
C SER A 142 -5.07 -2.95 9.13
N PHE A 143 -5.56 -1.70 9.17
CA PHE A 143 -5.28 -0.74 10.25
C PHE A 143 -5.65 -1.31 11.60
N SER A 144 -6.87 -1.86 11.71
CA SER A 144 -7.33 -2.48 12.96
C SER A 144 -6.39 -3.61 13.37
N ILE A 145 -6.04 -4.52 12.44
CA ILE A 145 -5.11 -5.63 12.72
C ILE A 145 -3.75 -5.11 13.20
N GLY A 146 -3.19 -4.09 12.55
CA GLY A 146 -1.93 -3.47 12.96
C GLY A 146 -2.01 -2.84 14.35
N ALA A 147 -3.11 -2.13 14.63
CA ALA A 147 -3.41 -1.49 15.90
C ALA A 147 -3.61 -2.46 17.07
N LEU A 148 -4.12 -3.67 16.81
CA LEU A 148 -4.31 -4.69 17.86
C LEU A 148 -2.99 -5.12 18.48
N VAL A 149 -1.90 -5.21 17.72
CA VAL A 149 -0.61 -5.72 18.22
C VAL A 149 -0.10 -4.95 19.45
N PRO A 150 0.06 -3.61 19.41
CA PRO A 150 0.52 -2.85 20.57
C PRO A 150 -0.55 -2.77 21.67
N LEU A 151 -1.85 -2.82 21.31
CA LEU A 151 -2.94 -2.83 22.28
C LEU A 151 -2.94 -4.11 23.13
N LEU A 152 -2.71 -5.27 22.51
CA LEU A 152 -2.54 -6.54 23.20
C LEU A 152 -1.29 -6.51 24.10
N GLY A 153 -0.17 -5.99 23.58
CA GLY A 153 1.04 -5.78 24.40
C GLY A 153 0.78 -4.92 25.65
N ALA A 154 -0.06 -3.90 25.52
CA ALA A 154 -0.46 -3.05 26.64
C ALA A 154 -1.39 -3.77 27.63
N ALA A 155 -2.27 -4.66 27.16
CA ALA A 155 -3.29 -5.32 27.98
C ALA A 155 -2.73 -6.43 28.88
N PHE A 156 -1.69 -7.14 28.43
CA PHE A 156 -1.16 -8.31 29.16
C PHE A 156 -0.17 -7.96 30.28
N ILE A 157 0.37 -6.73 30.33
CA ILE A 157 1.45 -6.36 31.26
C ILE A 157 0.97 -5.37 32.32
N ILE A 158 1.03 -5.79 33.58
CA ILE A 158 0.60 -5.00 34.75
C ILE A 158 1.65 -3.94 35.11
N ASP A 159 2.93 -4.33 35.12
CA ASP A 159 4.03 -3.44 35.49
C ASP A 159 4.28 -2.36 34.45
N TYR A 160 4.16 -1.10 34.86
CA TYR A 160 4.31 0.07 33.98
C TYR A 160 5.60 0.07 33.13
N LYS A 161 6.76 -0.16 33.77
CA LYS A 161 8.05 -0.13 33.09
C LYS A 161 8.14 -1.22 32.01
N TRP A 162 7.71 -2.43 32.35
CA TRP A 162 7.71 -3.57 31.44
C TRP A 162 6.66 -3.41 30.33
N ARG A 163 5.52 -2.81 30.63
CA ARG A 163 4.46 -2.57 29.65
C ARG A 163 4.96 -1.72 28.49
N LEU A 164 5.64 -0.61 28.76
CA LEU A 164 6.19 0.25 27.70
C LEU A 164 7.25 -0.49 26.86
N VAL A 165 8.14 -1.23 27.51
CA VAL A 165 9.16 -2.03 26.80
C VAL A 165 8.50 -3.08 25.91
N VAL A 166 7.48 -3.78 26.40
CA VAL A 166 6.75 -4.80 25.63
C VAL A 166 6.00 -4.19 24.46
N ILE A 167 5.36 -3.02 24.63
CA ILE A 167 4.69 -2.32 23.51
C ILE A 167 5.70 -2.00 22.41
N VAL A 168 6.84 -1.41 22.75
CA VAL A 168 7.89 -1.07 21.77
C VAL A 168 8.47 -2.33 21.13
N ALA A 169 8.73 -3.39 21.90
CA ALA A 169 9.26 -4.64 21.38
C ALA A 169 8.29 -5.33 20.41
N MET A 170 7.02 -5.45 20.79
CA MET A 170 5.96 -6.01 19.94
C MET A 170 5.75 -5.18 18.69
N ALA A 171 5.73 -3.85 18.82
CA ALA A 171 5.61 -2.96 17.66
C ALA A 171 6.82 -3.08 16.73
N SER A 172 8.04 -3.16 17.27
CA SER A 172 9.25 -3.35 16.47
C SER A 172 9.24 -4.67 15.71
N LEU A 173 8.86 -5.76 16.38
CA LEU A 173 8.74 -7.06 15.73
C LEU A 173 7.72 -7.03 14.60
N ALA A 174 6.54 -6.45 14.85
CA ALA A 174 5.50 -6.33 13.84
C ALA A 174 5.89 -5.38 12.69
N LEU A 175 6.65 -4.31 12.95
CA LEU A 175 7.19 -3.42 11.91
C LEU A 175 8.21 -4.14 11.01
N VAL A 176 9.05 -5.02 11.56
CA VAL A 176 9.93 -5.88 10.74
C VAL A 176 9.10 -6.80 9.86
N VAL A 177 8.08 -7.45 10.43
CA VAL A 177 7.20 -8.36 9.68
C VAL A 177 6.47 -7.60 8.57
N PHE A 178 5.82 -6.48 8.86
CA PHE A 178 5.11 -5.67 7.87
C PHE A 178 6.05 -5.01 6.86
N GLY A 179 7.22 -4.55 7.28
CA GLY A 179 8.25 -4.03 6.39
C GLY A 179 8.76 -5.09 5.41
N GLY A 180 8.88 -6.35 5.87
CA GLY A 180 9.26 -7.49 5.05
C GLY A 180 8.16 -7.95 4.10
N LEU A 181 6.91 -8.03 4.58
CA LEU A 181 5.75 -8.32 3.75
C LEU A 181 5.55 -7.24 2.68
N GLY A 182 5.65 -5.96 3.04
CA GLY A 182 5.58 -4.84 2.10
C GLY A 182 6.68 -4.91 1.02
N ALA A 183 7.89 -5.32 1.39
CA ALA A 183 8.99 -5.52 0.45
C ALA A 183 8.78 -6.69 -0.51
N MET A 184 8.27 -7.81 0.01
CA MET A 184 7.93 -8.99 -0.81
C MET A 184 6.84 -8.64 -1.84
N LEU A 185 5.82 -7.89 -1.42
CA LEU A 185 4.72 -7.49 -2.29
C LEU A 185 5.15 -6.40 -3.29
N GLY A 186 6.01 -5.47 -2.87
CA GLY A 186 6.52 -4.37 -3.69
C GLY A 186 7.79 -4.68 -4.49
N ARG A 187 8.27 -5.94 -4.49
CA ARG A 187 9.54 -6.38 -5.12
C ARG A 187 10.73 -5.45 -4.90
N THR A 188 10.85 -4.93 -3.68
CA THR A 188 11.91 -4.01 -3.26
C THR A 188 12.84 -4.75 -2.29
N PRO A 189 14.15 -4.40 -2.18
CA PRO A 189 15.03 -5.05 -1.21
C PRO A 189 14.49 -4.94 0.22
N VAL A 190 14.31 -6.10 0.86
CA VAL A 190 13.67 -6.29 2.17
C VAL A 190 14.33 -5.46 3.26
N VAL A 191 15.67 -5.47 3.31
CA VAL A 191 16.44 -4.80 4.37
C VAL A 191 16.16 -3.29 4.39
N MET A 192 16.16 -2.62 3.24
CA MET A 192 15.91 -1.18 3.17
C MET A 192 14.46 -0.82 3.47
N SER A 193 13.51 -1.71 3.16
CA SER A 193 12.10 -1.52 3.50
C SER A 193 11.89 -1.61 5.01
N CYS A 194 12.35 -2.70 5.63
CA CYS A 194 12.26 -2.90 7.07
C CYS A 194 12.94 -1.77 7.84
N ALA A 195 14.14 -1.36 7.42
CA ALA A 195 14.88 -0.28 8.07
C ALA A 195 14.09 1.04 8.07
N ARG A 196 13.52 1.44 6.92
CA ARG A 196 12.73 2.68 6.81
C ARG A 196 11.51 2.66 7.72
N VAL A 197 10.77 1.54 7.72
CA VAL A 197 9.54 1.39 8.52
C VAL A 197 9.86 1.36 10.02
N LEU A 198 10.91 0.63 10.42
CA LEU A 198 11.36 0.58 11.82
C LEU A 198 11.83 1.95 12.32
N ILE A 199 12.74 2.59 11.58
CA ILE A 199 13.31 3.88 11.98
C ILE A 199 12.20 4.93 12.07
N GLY A 200 11.31 4.99 11.07
CA GLY A 200 10.16 5.88 11.09
C GLY A 200 9.25 5.64 12.29
N GLY A 201 8.94 4.37 12.59
CA GLY A 201 8.10 4.00 13.72
C GLY A 201 8.71 4.38 15.08
N TRP A 202 10.01 4.13 15.28
CA TRP A 202 10.71 4.51 16.51
C TRP A 202 10.79 6.02 16.70
N ILE A 203 11.07 6.77 15.63
CA ILE A 203 11.08 8.23 15.67
C ILE A 203 9.70 8.75 16.08
N ALA A 204 8.63 8.24 15.49
CA ALA A 204 7.26 8.63 15.84
C ALA A 204 6.97 8.38 17.33
N MET A 205 7.25 7.17 17.83
CA MET A 205 7.03 6.82 19.24
C MET A 205 7.87 7.68 20.19
N ALA A 206 9.15 7.93 19.85
CA ALA A 206 10.05 8.74 20.66
C ALA A 206 9.60 10.21 20.72
N ILE A 207 9.17 10.78 19.59
CA ILE A 207 8.63 12.15 19.52
C ILE A 207 7.35 12.24 20.34
N THR A 208 6.40 11.32 20.16
CA THR A 208 5.13 11.35 20.91
C THR A 208 5.39 11.22 22.40
N PHE A 209 6.19 10.25 22.84
CA PHE A 209 6.56 10.08 24.25
C PHE A 209 7.26 11.33 24.81
N GLY A 210 8.24 11.87 24.09
CA GLY A 210 9.02 13.03 24.50
C GLY A 210 8.15 14.29 24.64
N LEU A 211 7.32 14.58 23.65
CA LEU A 211 6.42 15.74 23.67
C LEU A 211 5.41 15.65 24.82
N THR A 212 4.77 14.50 25.00
CA THR A 212 3.78 14.35 26.10
C THR A 212 4.46 14.47 27.47
N LYS A 213 5.69 13.95 27.63
CA LYS A 213 6.46 14.10 28.87
C LYS A 213 6.88 15.55 29.15
N LEU A 214 7.23 16.33 28.12
CA LEU A 214 7.56 17.75 28.27
C LEU A 214 6.34 18.59 28.70
N ILE A 215 5.17 18.27 28.16
CA ILE A 215 3.90 18.92 28.51
C ILE A 215 3.55 18.67 29.99
N ASP A 216 3.68 17.42 30.45
CA ASP A 216 3.46 17.07 31.86
C ASP A 216 4.44 17.80 32.80
N SER A 217 5.73 17.86 32.42
CA SER A 217 6.76 18.56 33.19
C SER A 217 6.54 20.08 33.26
N SER A 218 5.71 20.65 32.39
CA SER A 218 5.40 22.09 32.35
C SER A 218 4.21 22.46 33.25
N GLY A 219 3.69 21.52 34.04
CA GLY A 219 2.73 21.79 35.12
C GLY A 219 1.25 21.63 34.76
N LEU A 220 0.92 21.15 33.55
CA LEU A 220 -0.42 20.63 33.26
C LEU A 220 -0.54 19.22 33.85
N GLN A 221 -0.86 19.13 35.14
CA GLN A 221 -1.11 17.85 35.80
C GLN A 221 -2.44 17.28 35.30
N PHE A 222 -2.40 16.19 34.54
CA PHE A 222 -3.56 15.43 34.10
C PHE A 222 -3.80 14.22 34.98
#